data_AF-A0A960EI13-F1
#
_entry.id   AF-A0A960EI13-F1
#
_cell.length_a   1.000
_cell.length_b   1.000
_cell.length_c   1.000
_cell.angle_alpha   90.00
_cell.angle_beta   90.00
_cell.angle_gamma   90.00
#
_symmetry.space_group_name_H-M   'P 1'
#
loop_
_entity.id
_entity.type
_entity.pdbx_description
1 polymer ?
#
loop_
_entity_poly.entity_id
_entity_poly.type
_entity_poly.pdbx_seq_one_letter_code
_entity_poly.pdbx_strand_id
1 'polypeptide(L)'
;IDIFFEHPAFDLASGLDVKEAGLVHLDGTQALAYVRSRHYAEVIDGEVVLEGGLPDVNRVERQQAFLRAVMAKAADQRSPFALASAAEKMSDGLRIDDDMTLWDGIRFAWDMRRIDAVSVPLPVTPRTTSGGAAVLDLDQPAADEVLDQFR
;
A
#
# COMPACT_ATOMS: atom_id res chain seq x y z
N ILE A 1 -5.17 11.11 -1.29
CA ILE A 1 -5.02 10.25 -2.48
C ILE A 1 -6.39 9.73 -2.86
N ASP A 2 -6.60 9.34 -4.12
CA ASP A 2 -7.90 8.83 -4.55
C ASP A 2 -7.81 7.30 -4.61
N ILE A 3 -8.70 6.61 -3.89
CA ILE A 3 -8.78 5.15 -3.82
C ILE A 3 -10.21 4.75 -4.16
N PHE A 4 -10.36 3.71 -4.98
CA PHE A 4 -11.66 3.13 -5.29
C PHE A 4 -12.05 2.12 -4.22
N PHE A 5 -13.28 2.23 -3.72
CA PHE A 5 -13.89 1.30 -2.77
C PHE A 5 -15.13 0.68 -3.41
N GLU A 6 -15.24 -0.65 -3.42
CA GLU A 6 -16.44 -1.32 -3.95
C GLU A 6 -17.66 -1.07 -3.06
N HIS A 7 -17.45 -1.00 -1.74
CA HIS A 7 -18.46 -0.77 -0.72
C HIS A 7 -17.97 0.25 0.32
N PRO A 8 -18.86 0.88 1.10
CA PRO A 8 -18.46 1.60 2.31
C PRO A 8 -17.63 0.68 3.21
N ALA A 9 -16.57 1.20 3.79
CA ALA A 9 -15.60 0.39 4.53
C ALA A 9 -15.07 1.10 5.76
N PHE A 10 -14.68 0.33 6.78
CA PHE A 10 -14.14 0.88 8.01
C PHE A 10 -13.20 -0.11 8.71
N ASP A 11 -12.37 0.41 9.61
CA ASP A 11 -11.59 -0.38 10.56
C ASP A 11 -11.46 0.43 11.85
N LEU A 12 -12.11 -0.06 12.92
CA LEU A 12 -12.14 0.62 14.21
C LEU A 12 -10.75 0.70 14.88
N ALA A 13 -9.85 -0.22 14.57
CA ALA A 13 -8.52 -0.25 15.17
C ALA A 13 -7.57 0.76 14.50
N SER A 14 -7.70 0.96 13.19
CA SER A 14 -6.91 1.97 12.47
C SER A 14 -7.57 3.35 12.43
N GLY A 15 -8.89 3.43 12.63
CA GLY A 15 -9.70 4.64 12.48
C GLY A 15 -10.11 4.93 11.03
N LEU A 16 -10.05 3.92 10.15
CA LEU A 16 -10.53 4.05 8.77
C LEU A 16 -12.04 4.18 8.78
N ASP A 17 -12.57 5.18 8.07
CA ASP A 17 -14.00 5.43 7.98
C ASP A 17 -14.39 5.98 6.59
N VAL A 18 -14.82 5.08 5.71
CA VAL A 18 -15.24 5.35 4.34
C VAL A 18 -16.75 5.13 4.23
N LYS A 19 -17.50 6.23 4.09
CA LYS A 19 -18.98 6.20 4.14
C LYS A 19 -19.65 5.82 2.82
N GLU A 20 -18.95 5.98 1.70
CA GLU A 20 -19.52 5.84 0.37
C GLU A 20 -18.64 4.92 -0.49
N ALA A 21 -19.28 4.16 -1.37
CA ALA A 21 -18.58 3.41 -2.41
C ALA A 21 -18.14 4.33 -3.56
N GLY A 22 -17.22 3.85 -4.38
CA GLY A 22 -16.67 4.56 -5.53
C GLY A 22 -15.30 5.17 -5.24
N LEU A 23 -14.94 6.20 -6.02
CA LEU A 23 -13.66 6.87 -5.88
C LEU A 23 -13.72 7.88 -4.72
N VAL A 24 -12.99 7.59 -3.65
CA VAL A 24 -12.98 8.41 -2.43
C VAL A 24 -11.62 9.06 -2.25
N HIS A 25 -11.63 10.35 -1.93
CA HIS A 25 -10.42 11.08 -1.57
C HIS A 25 -10.06 10.86 -0.10
N LEU A 26 -8.96 10.17 0.16
CA LEU A 26 -8.41 10.00 1.50
C LEU A 26 -7.39 11.10 1.79
N ASP A 27 -7.58 11.84 2.88
CA ASP A 27 -6.57 12.74 3.41
C ASP A 27 -5.40 11.96 4.06
N GLY A 28 -4.40 12.65 4.61
CA GLY A 28 -3.24 11.99 5.21
C GLY A 28 -3.61 11.06 6.37
N THR A 29 -4.63 11.41 7.16
CA THR A 29 -5.08 10.62 8.32
C THR A 29 -5.80 9.37 7.86
N GLN A 30 -6.78 9.50 6.96
CA GLN A 30 -7.54 8.38 6.42
C GLN A 30 -6.70 7.48 5.51
N ALA A 31 -5.75 8.05 4.76
CA ALA A 31 -4.81 7.25 3.97
C ALA A 31 -3.88 6.42 4.86
N LEU A 32 -3.41 6.99 5.98
CA LEU A 32 -2.64 6.25 6.98
C LEU A 32 -3.50 5.15 7.65
N ALA A 33 -4.75 5.45 7.98
CA ALA A 33 -5.68 4.47 8.54
C ALA A 33 -5.95 3.31 7.57
N TYR A 34 -6.09 3.61 6.29
CA TYR A 34 -6.27 2.63 5.21
C TYR A 34 -5.08 1.66 5.10
N VAL A 35 -3.85 2.17 5.02
CA VAL A 35 -2.65 1.32 4.89
C VAL A 35 -2.29 0.56 6.18
N ARG A 36 -2.80 1.02 7.33
CA ARG A 36 -2.61 0.35 8.62
C ARG A 36 -3.71 -0.64 8.95
N SER A 37 -4.81 -0.66 8.18
CA SER A 37 -5.95 -1.52 8.46
C SER A 37 -5.55 -3.00 8.46
N ARG A 38 -5.99 -3.70 9.50
CA ARG A 38 -5.79 -5.15 9.70
C ARG A 38 -7.11 -5.86 9.98
N HIS A 39 -8.15 -5.10 10.30
CA HIS A 39 -9.50 -5.59 10.57
C HIS A 39 -10.46 -4.83 9.66
N TYR A 40 -10.12 -4.80 8.36
CA TYR A 40 -10.93 -4.14 7.35
C TYR A 40 -12.30 -4.79 7.28
N ALA A 41 -13.33 -3.96 7.25
CA ALA A 41 -14.71 -4.40 7.16
C ALA A 41 -15.45 -3.56 6.11
N GLU A 42 -16.33 -4.20 5.37
CA GLU A 42 -17.20 -3.57 4.39
C GLU A 42 -18.66 -3.63 4.85
N VAL A 43 -19.46 -2.68 4.38
CA VAL A 43 -20.90 -2.68 4.58
C VAL A 43 -21.56 -3.08 3.27
N ILE A 44 -22.01 -4.32 3.19
CA ILE A 44 -22.64 -4.92 2.00
C ILE A 44 -24.11 -5.18 2.34
N ASP A 45 -25.02 -4.57 1.59
CA ASP A 45 -26.48 -4.66 1.82
C ASP A 45 -26.91 -4.34 3.26
N GLY A 46 -26.16 -3.48 3.95
CA GLY A 46 -26.41 -3.07 5.34
C GLY A 46 -25.79 -3.97 6.41
N GLU A 47 -25.13 -5.07 6.01
CA GLU A 47 -24.44 -5.99 6.90
C GLU A 47 -22.93 -5.73 6.91
N VAL A 48 -22.30 -5.95 8.07
CA VAL A 48 -20.84 -5.81 8.22
C VAL A 48 -20.18 -7.13 7.81
N VAL A 49 -19.36 -7.06 6.76
CA VAL A 49 -18.58 -8.19 6.25
C VAL A 49 -17.10 -7.93 6.48
N LEU A 50 -16.44 -8.80 7.24
CA LEU A 50 -15.00 -8.70 7.48
C LEU A 50 -14.23 -9.16 6.24
N GLU A 51 -13.12 -8.48 5.94
CA GLU A 51 -12.16 -8.88 4.90
C GLU A 51 -11.68 -10.31 5.20
N GLY A 52 -11.91 -11.23 4.26
CA GLY A 52 -11.37 -12.58 4.33
C GLY A 52 -9.85 -12.61 4.09
N GLY A 53 -9.23 -13.77 4.26
CA GLY A 53 -7.81 -13.97 3.98
C GLY A 53 -6.88 -13.67 5.16
N LEU A 54 -5.61 -13.37 4.87
CA LEU A 54 -4.58 -13.11 5.87
C LEU A 54 -4.44 -11.59 6.09
N PRO A 55 -4.71 -11.07 7.30
CA PRO A 55 -4.69 -9.63 7.57
C PRO A 55 -3.41 -8.90 7.15
N ASP A 56 -2.25 -9.57 7.27
CA ASP A 56 -0.96 -9.01 6.86
C ASP A 56 -0.80 -8.94 5.34
N VAL A 57 -1.33 -9.92 4.60
CA VAL A 57 -1.29 -9.95 3.13
C VAL A 57 -2.19 -8.85 2.57
N ASN A 58 -3.44 -8.77 3.03
CA ASN A 58 -4.35 -7.71 2.61
C ASN A 58 -3.79 -6.31 2.94
N ARG A 59 -3.05 -6.18 4.05
CA ARG A 59 -2.35 -4.94 4.37
C ARG A 59 -1.28 -4.59 3.35
N VAL A 60 -0.50 -5.56 2.89
CA VAL A 60 0.49 -5.35 1.83
C VAL A 60 -0.18 -4.91 0.54
N GLU A 61 -1.33 -5.51 0.18
CA GLU A 61 -2.09 -5.11 -1.01
C GLU A 61 -2.56 -3.65 -0.93
N ARG A 62 -3.11 -3.23 0.21
CA ARG A 62 -3.52 -1.83 0.43
C ARG A 62 -2.33 -0.87 0.46
N GLN A 63 -1.19 -1.27 0.99
CA GLN A 63 0.05 -0.48 0.92
C GLN A 63 0.52 -0.30 -0.53
N GLN A 64 0.45 -1.34 -1.35
CA GLN A 64 0.77 -1.23 -2.78
C GLN A 64 -0.23 -0.35 -3.53
N ALA A 65 -1.53 -0.47 -3.23
CA ALA A 65 -2.57 0.39 -3.81
C ALA A 65 -2.33 1.87 -3.44
N PHE A 66 -1.99 2.15 -2.19
CA PHE A 66 -1.59 3.47 -1.74
C PHE A 66 -0.38 4.00 -2.52
N LEU A 67 0.68 3.21 -2.66
CA LEU A 67 1.88 3.61 -3.40
C LEU A 67 1.55 3.91 -4.88
N ARG A 68 0.74 3.06 -5.52
CA ARG A 68 0.25 3.33 -6.89
C ARG A 68 -0.52 4.64 -6.99
N ALA A 69 -1.43 4.92 -6.04
CA ALA A 69 -2.19 6.16 -6.03
C ALA A 69 -1.30 7.41 -5.80
N VAL A 70 -0.28 7.30 -4.93
CA VAL A 70 0.71 8.37 -4.74
C VAL A 70 1.50 8.61 -6.02
N MET A 71 1.99 7.56 -6.67
CA MET A 71 2.74 7.67 -7.92
C MET A 71 1.89 8.24 -9.06
N ALA A 72 0.65 7.79 -9.21
CA ALA A 72 -0.28 8.32 -10.19
C ALA A 72 -0.53 9.83 -9.97
N LYS A 73 -0.76 10.24 -8.72
CA LYS A 73 -0.92 11.66 -8.35
C LYS A 73 0.34 12.48 -8.64
N ALA A 74 1.52 11.92 -8.38
CA ALA A 74 2.79 12.56 -8.68
C ALA A 74 3.04 12.66 -10.20
N ALA A 75 2.61 11.66 -10.99
CA ALA A 75 2.73 11.67 -12.44
C ALA A 75 1.78 12.69 -13.10
N ASP A 76 0.56 12.84 -12.58
CA ASP A 76 -0.41 13.83 -13.07
C ASP A 76 -0.01 15.28 -12.72
N GLN A 77 0.80 15.47 -11.67
CA GLN A 77 1.29 16.79 -11.29
C GLN A 77 2.29 17.36 -12.33
N ARG A 78 1.86 18.45 -12.98
CA ARG A 78 2.62 19.15 -14.03
C ARG A 78 3.57 20.23 -13.51
N SER A 79 3.38 20.72 -12.28
CA SER A 79 4.21 21.78 -11.71
C SER A 79 5.50 21.22 -11.09
N PRO A 80 6.69 21.58 -11.60
CA PRO A 80 7.97 21.17 -11.01
C PRO A 80 8.15 21.69 -9.57
N PHE A 81 7.64 22.87 -9.27
CA PHE A 81 7.71 23.45 -7.92
C PHE A 81 6.85 22.68 -6.90
N ALA A 82 5.67 22.22 -7.31
CA ALA A 82 4.80 21.43 -6.44
C ALA A 82 5.42 20.06 -6.11
N LEU A 83 6.11 19.46 -7.08
CA LEU A 83 6.83 18.19 -6.89
C LEU A 83 8.04 18.36 -5.97
N ALA A 84 8.82 19.42 -6.16
CA ALA A 84 9.95 19.73 -5.30
C ALA A 84 9.51 19.94 -3.84
N SER A 85 8.44 20.71 -3.62
CA SER A 85 7.89 20.92 -2.27
C SER A 85 7.32 19.64 -1.65
N ALA A 86 6.72 18.75 -2.46
CA ALA A 86 6.28 17.45 -1.97
C ALA A 86 7.46 16.57 -1.54
N ALA A 87 8.54 16.53 -2.35
CA ALA A 87 9.75 15.77 -2.03
C ALA A 87 10.44 16.27 -0.74
N GLU A 88 10.53 17.59 -0.56
CA GLU A 88 11.09 18.21 0.65
C GLU A 88 10.30 17.82 1.92
N LYS A 89 8.96 17.94 1.88
CA LYS A 89 8.10 17.52 3.00
C LYS A 89 8.17 16.02 3.27
N MET A 90 8.42 15.21 2.25
CA MET A 90 8.63 13.77 2.40
C MET A 90 9.97 13.46 3.06
N SER A 91 11.05 14.18 2.70
CA SER A 91 12.37 13.98 3.33
C SER A 91 12.38 14.32 4.82
N ASP A 92 11.54 15.26 5.27
CA ASP A 92 11.39 15.56 6.70
C ASP A 92 10.73 14.40 7.48
N GLY A 93 9.92 13.58 6.81
CA GLY A 93 9.17 12.48 7.41
C GLY A 93 9.75 11.08 7.15
N LEU A 94 10.73 10.97 6.26
CA LEU A 94 11.37 9.72 5.87
C LEU A 94 12.84 9.72 6.31
N ARG A 95 13.24 8.68 7.02
CA ARG A 95 14.68 8.42 7.18
C ARG A 95 15.20 7.87 5.86
N ILE A 96 15.79 8.75 5.06
CA ILE A 96 16.52 8.36 3.84
C ILE A 96 17.85 7.75 4.31
N ASP A 97 18.17 6.57 3.81
CA ASP A 97 19.46 5.92 4.06
C ASP A 97 20.59 6.82 3.52
N ASP A 98 21.74 6.85 4.20
CA ASP A 98 22.87 7.72 3.86
C ASP A 98 23.44 7.41 2.45
N ASP A 99 23.12 6.23 1.90
CA ASP A 99 23.52 5.79 0.56
C ASP A 99 22.66 6.37 -0.58
N MET A 100 21.50 6.97 -0.31
CA MET A 100 20.62 7.52 -1.35
C MET A 100 20.74 9.04 -1.43
N THR A 101 21.39 9.56 -2.49
CA THR A 101 21.50 11.01 -2.67
C THR A 101 20.15 11.64 -3.06
N LEU A 102 19.98 12.94 -2.79
CA LEU A 102 18.82 13.70 -3.27
C LEU A 102 18.63 13.57 -4.79
N TRP A 103 19.74 13.53 -5.54
CA TRP A 103 19.72 13.36 -6.99
C TRP A 103 19.24 11.96 -7.41
N ASP A 104 19.61 10.92 -6.67
CA ASP A 104 19.13 9.56 -6.92
C ASP A 104 17.64 9.44 -6.60
N GLY A 105 17.16 10.10 -5.55
CA GLY A 105 15.73 10.19 -5.24
C GLY A 105 14.93 10.92 -6.32
N ILE A 106 15.45 12.01 -6.88
CA ILE A 106 14.81 12.72 -8.01
C ILE A 106 14.76 11.84 -9.26
N ARG A 107 15.87 11.16 -9.60
CA ARG A 107 15.90 10.22 -10.74
C ARG A 107 14.91 9.08 -10.55
N PHE A 108 14.94 8.43 -9.38
CA PHE A 108 14.01 7.37 -9.01
C PHE A 108 12.55 7.83 -9.17
N ALA A 109 12.19 8.98 -8.61
CA ALA A 109 10.84 9.53 -8.75
C ALA A 109 10.46 9.82 -10.21
N TRP A 110 11.42 10.27 -11.03
CA TRP A 110 11.18 10.54 -12.45
C TRP A 110 11.00 9.27 -13.27
N ASP A 111 11.79 8.23 -12.98
CA ASP A 111 11.67 6.92 -13.63
C ASP A 111 10.36 6.24 -13.22
N MET A 112 9.95 6.36 -11.96
CA MET A 112 8.66 5.85 -11.47
C MET A 112 7.45 6.47 -12.18
N ARG A 113 7.54 7.70 -12.70
CA ARG A 113 6.44 8.30 -13.50
C ARG A 113 6.10 7.53 -14.76
N ARG A 114 7.04 6.71 -15.25
CA ARG A 114 6.93 5.98 -16.51
C ARG A 114 6.65 4.49 -16.31
N ILE A 115 6.65 4.03 -15.06
CA ILE A 115 6.51 2.61 -14.73
C ILE A 115 5.04 2.32 -14.44
N ASP A 116 4.51 1.30 -15.13
CA ASP A 116 3.25 0.67 -14.75
C ASP A 116 3.55 -0.37 -13.65
N ALA A 117 3.21 -0.03 -12.42
CA ALA A 117 3.59 -0.82 -11.25
C ALA A 117 2.67 -2.04 -11.10
N VAL A 118 3.21 -3.23 -11.40
CA VAL A 118 2.52 -4.51 -11.20
C VAL A 118 2.76 -5.01 -9.78
N SER A 119 1.69 -5.47 -9.11
CA SER A 119 1.82 -6.21 -7.86
C SER A 119 2.13 -7.67 -8.16
N VAL A 120 3.18 -8.19 -7.55
CA VAL A 120 3.51 -9.62 -7.61
C VAL A 120 3.61 -10.13 -6.16
N PRO A 121 2.55 -10.78 -5.63
CA PRO A 121 2.59 -11.35 -4.29
C PRO A 121 3.50 -12.59 -4.27
N LEU A 122 4.20 -12.81 -3.15
CA LEU A 122 4.95 -14.05 -2.93
C LEU A 122 4.00 -15.14 -2.39
N PRO A 123 3.94 -16.32 -3.02
CA PRO A 123 3.19 -17.47 -2.50
C PRO A 123 3.67 -17.88 -1.11
N VAL A 124 2.74 -17.98 -0.15
CA VAL A 124 3.04 -18.34 1.25
C VAL A 124 1.96 -19.22 1.86
N THR A 125 2.38 -20.14 2.72
CA THR A 125 1.50 -20.94 3.58
C THR A 125 1.59 -20.46 5.04
N PRO A 126 0.46 -20.14 5.70
CA PRO A 126 0.47 -19.77 7.11
C PRO A 126 0.70 -20.99 8.02
N ARG A 127 1.57 -20.81 9.01
CA ARG A 127 1.88 -21.80 10.05
C ARG A 127 1.90 -21.15 11.42
N THR A 128 1.44 -21.88 12.44
CA THR A 128 1.69 -21.52 13.84
C THR A 128 2.81 -22.38 14.40
N THR A 129 3.83 -21.75 14.99
CA THR A 129 4.93 -22.45 15.66
C THR A 129 4.45 -23.11 16.96
N SER A 130 5.23 -24.05 17.49
CA SER A 130 4.94 -24.67 18.80
C SER A 130 4.90 -23.66 19.96
N GLY A 131 5.53 -22.50 19.80
CA GLY A 131 5.47 -21.37 20.75
C GLY A 131 4.30 -20.41 20.51
N GLY A 132 3.39 -20.70 19.57
CA GLY A 132 2.21 -19.87 19.28
C GLY A 132 2.45 -18.70 18.33
N ALA A 133 3.66 -18.52 17.80
CA ALA A 133 3.93 -17.46 16.83
C ALA A 133 3.36 -17.80 15.44
N ALA A 134 2.72 -16.84 14.79
CA ALA A 134 2.32 -16.92 13.39
C ALA A 134 3.53 -16.71 12.47
N VAL A 135 3.71 -17.60 11.48
CA VAL A 135 4.79 -17.60 10.50
C VAL A 135 4.18 -17.81 9.12
N LEU A 136 4.78 -17.18 8.11
CA LEU A 136 4.47 -17.40 6.70
C LEU A 136 5.66 -18.14 6.08
N ASP A 137 5.46 -19.42 5.76
CA ASP A 137 6.46 -20.23 5.06
C ASP A 137 6.33 -19.97 3.55
N LEU A 138 7.44 -19.79 2.83
CA LEU A 138 7.42 -19.64 1.38
C LEU A 138 6.92 -20.93 0.73
N ASP A 139 5.95 -20.82 -0.18
CA ASP A 139 5.45 -21.97 -0.92
C ASP A 139 6.41 -22.28 -2.07
N GLN A 140 7.31 -23.24 -1.83
CA GLN A 140 8.25 -23.70 -2.83
C GLN A 140 7.68 -24.84 -3.69
N PRO A 141 7.96 -24.86 -5.02
CA PRO A 141 8.89 -23.98 -5.74
C PRO A 141 8.29 -22.67 -6.27
N ALA A 142 6.99 -22.42 -6.07
CA ALA A 142 6.28 -21.29 -6.67
C ALA A 142 6.85 -19.93 -6.25
N ALA A 143 7.33 -19.80 -5.02
CA ALA A 143 7.99 -18.58 -4.55
C ALA A 143 9.31 -18.31 -5.32
N ASP A 144 10.11 -19.35 -5.60
CA ASP A 144 11.33 -19.20 -6.40
C ASP A 144 11.01 -18.78 -7.84
N GLU A 145 9.96 -19.33 -8.46
CA GLU A 145 9.51 -18.92 -9.80
C GLU A 145 9.11 -17.45 -9.88
N VAL A 146 8.55 -16.90 -8.80
CA VAL A 146 8.26 -15.46 -8.70
C VAL A 146 9.54 -14.65 -8.54
N LEU A 147 10.44 -15.06 -7.65
CA LEU A 147 11.69 -14.35 -7.37
C LEU A 147 12.65 -14.32 -8.56
N ASP A 148 12.68 -15.38 -9.38
CA ASP A 148 13.52 -15.47 -10.58
C ASP A 148 13.16 -14.43 -11.65
N GLN A 149 11.96 -13.83 -11.61
CA GLN A 149 11.58 -12.75 -12.51
C GLN A 149 12.33 -11.43 -12.23
N PHE A 150 12.96 -11.31 -11.06
CA PHE A 150 13.63 -10.09 -10.58
C PHE A 150 15.15 -10.25 -10.43
N ARG A 151 15.71 -11.39 -10.83
CA ARG A 151 17.16 -11.65 -10.84
C ARG A 151 17.76 -11.27 -12.20
#